data_AF-A0A942GSG9-F1
#
_entry.id   AF-A0A942GSG9-F1
#
_cell.length_a   1.000
_cell.length_b   1.000
_cell.length_c   1.000
_cell.angle_alpha   90.00
_cell.angle_beta   90.00
_cell.angle_gamma   90.00
#
_symmetry.space_group_name_H-M   'P 1'
#
loop_
_entity.id
_entity.type
_entity.pdbx_description
1 polymer ?
#
loop_
_entity_poly.entity_id
_entity_poly.type
_entity_poly.pdbx_seq_one_letter_code
_entity_poly.pdbx_strand_id
1 'polypeptide(L)'
;MNKRLSLWCAVLGVVVVVPLAGCGDEGMSKKEIDSIKNSPPMTEKDWNKVGSAMKAGGEKRLSSQAEWAKTHPEEAAKINAERAKMGRAPLGGG
;
A
#
# COMPACT_ATOMS: atom_id res chain seq x y z
N MET A 1 -0.94 -36.44 -2.22
CA MET A 1 -1.98 -35.44 -1.87
C MET A 1 -1.59 -34.76 -0.56
N ASN A 2 -0.95 -33.59 -0.64
CA ASN A 2 -0.34 -32.91 0.51
C ASN A 2 -1.32 -31.92 1.13
N LYS A 3 -1.87 -32.27 2.30
CA LYS A 3 -2.83 -31.49 3.10
C LYS A 3 -2.34 -30.11 3.57
N ARG A 4 -1.14 -29.68 3.18
CA ARG A 4 -0.51 -28.42 3.61
C ARG A 4 -0.91 -27.20 2.77
N LEU A 5 -1.44 -27.40 1.56
CA LEU A 5 -1.86 -26.28 0.70
C LEU A 5 -3.20 -25.65 1.14
N SER A 6 -4.07 -26.42 1.78
CA SER A 6 -5.40 -25.96 2.18
C SER A 6 -5.40 -24.96 3.34
N LEU A 7 -4.33 -24.90 4.14
CA LEU A 7 -4.26 -24.00 5.29
C LEU A 7 -3.82 -22.58 4.92
N TRP A 8 -3.10 -22.41 3.81
CA TRP A 8 -2.57 -21.09 3.40
C TRP A 8 -3.62 -20.20 2.75
N CYS A 9 -4.62 -20.77 2.07
CA CYS A 9 -5.76 -19.99 1.56
C CYS A 9 -6.67 -19.49 2.69
N ALA A 10 -6.79 -20.23 3.79
CA ALA A 10 -7.60 -19.82 4.94
C ALA A 10 -6.95 -18.66 5.72
N VAL A 11 -5.62 -18.63 5.82
CA VAL A 11 -4.90 -17.55 6.52
C VAL A 11 -4.87 -16.25 5.69
N LEU A 12 -4.77 -16.34 4.36
CA LEU A 12 -4.88 -15.15 3.49
C LEU A 12 -6.29 -14.54 3.47
N GLY A 13 -7.34 -15.32 3.77
CA GLY A 13 -8.72 -14.83 3.86
C GLY A 13 -9.04 -14.05 5.14
N VAL A 14 -8.22 -14.14 6.20
CA VAL A 14 -8.54 -13.60 7.53
C VAL A 14 -7.64 -12.42 7.94
N VAL A 15 -6.52 -12.17 7.25
CA VAL A 15 -5.52 -11.17 7.69
C VAL A 15 -5.74 -9.76 7.09
N VAL A 16 -6.78 -9.54 6.27
CA VAL A 16 -7.16 -8.19 5.81
C VAL A 16 -8.46 -7.72 6.47
N VAL A 17 -8.52 -7.82 7.79
CA VAL A 17 -9.44 -7.03 8.60
C VAL A 17 -8.62 -6.32 9.67
N VAL A 18 -7.77 -5.40 9.21
CA VAL A 18 -7.36 -4.30 10.08
C VAL A 18 -8.54 -3.35 10.06
N PRO A 19 -9.27 -3.15 11.18
CA PRO A 19 -10.23 -2.07 11.24
C PRO A 19 -9.42 -0.78 11.15
N LEU A 20 -9.46 -0.14 9.97
CA LEU A 20 -9.13 1.26 9.79
C LEU A 20 -10.19 2.07 10.56
N ALA A 21 -10.11 2.04 11.89
CA ALA A 21 -10.86 2.90 12.78
C ALA A 21 -10.40 4.34 12.49
N GLY A 22 -11.08 4.98 11.54
CA GLY A 22 -10.73 6.30 11.03
C GLY A 22 -11.03 6.53 9.55
N CYS A 23 -11.42 5.51 8.78
CA CYS A 23 -12.00 5.72 7.44
C CYS A 23 -13.53 5.73 7.60
N GLY A 24 -14.18 6.81 7.16
CA GLY A 24 -15.55 7.16 7.51
C GLY A 24 -16.59 6.04 7.38
N ASP A 25 -17.56 6.09 8.28
CA ASP A 25 -18.74 5.22 8.40
C ASP A 25 -19.76 5.45 7.27
N GLU A 26 -19.29 5.72 6.05
CA GLU A 26 -20.14 5.71 4.87
C GLU A 26 -20.13 4.29 4.31
N GLY A 27 -21.00 3.45 4.88
CA GLY A 27 -21.28 2.14 4.33
C GLY A 27 -21.55 2.26 2.83
N MET A 28 -20.73 1.57 2.04
CA MET A 28 -20.81 1.55 0.58
C MET A 28 -22.26 1.36 0.13
N SER A 29 -22.77 2.27 -0.69
CA SER A 29 -24.16 2.24 -1.13
C SER A 29 -24.44 0.96 -1.92
N LYS A 30 -25.70 0.51 -1.92
CA LYS A 30 -26.12 -0.69 -2.68
C LYS A 30 -25.70 -0.64 -4.15
N LYS A 31 -25.65 0.56 -4.75
CA LYS A 31 -25.20 0.80 -6.13
C LYS A 31 -23.71 0.55 -6.32
N GLU A 32 -22.88 0.90 -5.35
CA GLU A 32 -21.43 0.68 -5.42
C GLU A 32 -21.10 -0.80 -5.23
N ILE A 33 -21.80 -1.48 -4.32
CA ILE A 33 -21.69 -2.94 -4.14
C ILE A 33 -22.11 -3.66 -5.43
N ASP A 34 -23.23 -3.26 -6.04
CA ASP A 34 -23.69 -3.85 -7.30
C ASP A 34 -22.76 -3.51 -8.47
N SER A 35 -22.12 -2.34 -8.47
CA SER A 35 -21.10 -1.98 -9.44
C SER A 35 -19.87 -2.88 -9.35
N ILE A 36 -19.41 -3.20 -8.13
CA ILE A 36 -18.27 -4.12 -7.92
C ILE A 36 -18.63 -5.54 -8.38
N LYS A 37 -19.83 -6.03 -8.07
CA LYS A 37 -20.29 -7.37 -8.50
C LYS A 37 -20.38 -7.52 -10.02
N ASN A 38 -20.71 -6.44 -10.72
CA ASN A 38 -20.84 -6.42 -12.17
C ASN A 38 -19.58 -5.93 -12.88
N SER A 39 -18.56 -5.51 -12.14
CA SER A 39 -17.29 -5.09 -12.72
C SER A 39 -16.55 -6.31 -13.28
N PRO A 40 -16.02 -6.23 -14.52
CA PRO A 40 -15.23 -7.32 -15.06
C PRO A 40 -14.00 -7.57 -14.17
N PRO A 41 -13.65 -8.85 -13.90
CA PRO A 41 -12.48 -9.17 -13.11
C PRO A 41 -11.23 -8.61 -13.80
N MET A 42 -10.36 -7.98 -13.00
CA MET A 42 -9.09 -7.43 -13.51
C MET A 42 -8.27 -8.56 -14.14
N THR A 43 -7.82 -8.36 -15.38
CA THR A 43 -7.02 -9.35 -16.09
C THR A 43 -5.57 -9.32 -15.61
N GLU A 44 -4.81 -10.38 -15.88
CA GLU A 44 -3.37 -10.40 -15.58
C GLU A 44 -2.61 -9.24 -16.23
N LYS A 45 -3.02 -8.83 -17.43
CA LYS A 45 -2.47 -7.67 -18.13
C LYS A 45 -2.73 -6.37 -17.36
N ASP A 46 -3.91 -6.22 -16.77
CA ASP A 46 -4.26 -5.06 -15.95
C ASP A 46 -3.46 -5.05 -14.65
N TRP A 47 -3.31 -6.21 -14.00
CA TRP A 47 -2.47 -6.36 -12.81
C TRP A 47 -1.01 -5.98 -13.08
N ASN A 48 -0.45 -6.45 -14.20
CA ASN A 48 0.91 -6.12 -14.62
C ASN A 48 1.07 -4.61 -14.91
N LYS A 49 0.05 -3.97 -15.51
CA LYS A 49 0.06 -2.53 -15.77
C LYS A 49 0.03 -1.73 -14.47
N VAL A 50 -0.82 -2.11 -13.51
CA VAL A 50 -0.90 -1.46 -12.19
C VAL A 50 0.40 -1.65 -11.42
N GLY A 51 0.94 -2.88 -11.37
CA GLY A 51 2.21 -3.16 -10.71
C GLY A 51 3.37 -2.34 -11.29
N SER A 52 3.44 -2.24 -12.62
CA SER A 52 4.46 -1.42 -13.29
C SER A 52 4.30 0.07 -12.98
N ALA A 53 3.07 0.58 -12.97
CA ALA A 53 2.80 1.98 -12.61
C ALA A 53 3.13 2.29 -11.15
N MET A 54 2.81 1.38 -10.22
CA MET A 54 3.17 1.51 -8.81
C MET A 54 4.68 1.51 -8.60
N LYS A 55 5.42 0.65 -9.31
CA LYS A 55 6.88 0.63 -9.25
C LYS A 55 7.47 1.95 -9.73
N ALA A 56 7.06 2.42 -10.93
CA ALA A 56 7.54 3.67 -11.49
C ALA A 56 7.16 4.89 -10.62
N GLY A 57 5.95 4.90 -10.06
CA GLY A 57 5.52 5.93 -9.10
C GLY A 57 6.31 5.88 -7.79
N GLY A 58 6.63 4.68 -7.30
CA GLY A 58 7.47 4.47 -6.12
C GLY A 58 8.88 5.03 -6.29
N GLU A 59 9.51 4.79 -7.44
CA GLU A 59 10.83 5.33 -7.78
C GLU A 59 10.81 6.87 -7.84
N LYS A 60 9.82 7.47 -8.51
CA LYS A 60 9.66 8.93 -8.54
C LYS A 60 9.43 9.53 -7.15
N ARG A 61 8.64 8.85 -6.32
CA ARG A 61 8.40 9.29 -4.93
C ARG A 61 9.69 9.28 -4.12
N LEU A 62 10.55 8.28 -4.29
CA LEU A 62 11.85 8.20 -3.61
C LEU A 62 12.79 9.31 -4.07
N SER A 63 12.86 9.59 -5.38
CA SER A 63 13.70 10.68 -5.90
C SER A 63 13.23 12.04 -5.40
N SER A 64 11.92 12.33 -5.48
CA SER A 64 11.38 13.60 -4.97
C SER A 64 11.53 13.74 -3.46
N GLN A 65 11.42 12.64 -2.71
CA GLN A 65 11.69 12.63 -1.28
C GLN A 65 13.16 12.92 -0.95
N ALA A 66 14.10 12.43 -1.77
CA ALA A 66 15.52 12.73 -1.62
C ALA A 66 15.85 14.18 -1.97
N GLU A 67 15.23 14.72 -3.02
CA GLU A 67 15.37 16.13 -3.38
C GLU A 67 14.82 17.03 -2.28
N TRP A 68 13.62 16.74 -1.76
CA TRP A 68 13.03 17.48 -0.65
C TRP A 68 13.89 17.42 0.61
N ALA A 69 14.45 16.26 0.95
CA ALA A 69 15.33 16.13 2.11
C ALA A 69 16.61 16.97 1.99
N LYS A 70 17.11 17.19 0.76
CA LYS A 70 18.25 18.08 0.51
C LYS A 70 17.90 19.55 0.68
N THR A 71 16.68 19.96 0.30
CA THR A 71 16.23 21.36 0.45
C THR A 71 15.74 21.69 1.87
N HIS A 72 15.38 20.68 2.66
CA HIS A 72 14.90 20.82 4.04
C HIS A 72 15.68 19.94 5.03
N PRO A 73 17.00 20.14 5.20
CA PRO A 73 17.84 19.23 5.97
C PRO A 73 17.46 19.14 7.46
N GLU A 74 17.07 20.25 8.09
CA GLU A 74 16.68 20.27 9.50
C GLU A 74 15.35 19.56 9.76
N GLU A 75 14.37 19.72 8.88
CA GLU A 75 13.09 19.03 8.96
C GLU A 75 13.25 17.54 8.63
N ALA A 76 14.05 17.22 7.63
CA ALA A 76 14.38 15.85 7.28
C ALA A 76 15.04 15.12 8.46
N ALA A 77 15.94 15.77 9.21
CA ALA A 77 16.55 15.19 10.41
C ALA A 77 15.51 14.87 11.50
N LYS A 78 14.56 15.79 11.76
CA LYS A 78 13.47 15.56 12.73
C LYS A 78 12.60 14.38 12.30
N ILE A 79 12.20 14.34 11.04
CA ILE A 79 11.37 13.25 10.51
C ILE A 79 12.14 11.92 10.52
N ASN A 80 13.43 11.92 10.21
CA ASN A 80 14.27 10.72 10.23
C ASN A 80 14.45 10.16 11.64
N ALA A 81 14.54 11.02 12.66
CA ALA A 81 14.56 10.58 14.06
C ALA A 81 13.25 9.86 14.44
N GLU A 82 12.09 10.39 14.04
CA GLU A 82 10.80 9.73 14.27
C GLU A 82 10.65 8.43 13.46
N ARG A 83 11.15 8.40 12.22
CA ARG A 83 11.14 7.19 11.39
C ARG A 83 12.02 6.09 11.98
N ALA A 84 13.17 6.43 12.56
CA ALA A 84 14.03 5.48 13.25
C ALA A 84 13.32 4.82 14.45
N LYS A 85 12.55 5.59 15.23
CA LYS A 85 11.73 5.04 16.34
C LYS A 85 10.69 4.03 15.85
N MET A 86 10.17 4.23 14.63
CA MET A 86 9.22 3.33 13.99
C MET A 86 9.88 2.19 13.19
N GLY A 87 11.22 2.07 13.20
CA GLY A 87 11.94 1.09 12.38
C GLY A 87 11.80 1.31 10.87
N ARG A 88 11.52 2.54 10.43
CA ARG A 88 11.35 2.92 9.03
C ARG A 88 12.65 3.51 8.46
N ALA A 89 12.94 3.21 7.20
CA ALA A 89 14.08 3.79 6.48
C ALA A 89 14.01 5.33 6.40
N PRO A 90 15.14 6.05 6.41
CA PRO A 90 15.18 7.51 6.36
C PRO A 90 14.65 8.06 5.02
N LEU A 91 14.17 9.31 5.07
CA LEU A 91 13.90 10.12 3.89
C LEU A 91 15.22 10.39 3.17
N GLY A 92 15.23 10.20 1.85
CA GLY A 92 16.35 10.54 0.98
C GLY A 92 17.40 9.45 0.76
N GLY A 93 17.14 8.25 1.25
CA GLY A 93 17.96 7.06 1.01
C GLY A 93 18.63 6.55 2.28
N GLY A 94 18.52 5.25 2.49
CA GLY A 94 19.44 4.48 3.33
C GLY A 94 20.51 3.84 2.47
#